data_AF-A0A916IQJ4-F1
#
_entry.id   AF-A0A916IQJ4-F1
#
_cell.length_a   1.000
_cell.length_b   1.000
_cell.length_c   1.000
_cell.angle_alpha   90.00
_cell.angle_beta   90.00
_cell.angle_gamma   90.00
#
_symmetry.space_group_name_H-M   'P 1'
#
loop_
_entity.id
_entity.type
_entity.pdbx_description
1 polymer ?
#
loop_
_entity_poly.entity_id
_entity_poly.type
_entity_poly.pdbx_seq_one_letter_code
_entity_poly.pdbx_strand_id
1 'polypeptide(L)'
;MPTDEFKPFKATLAMLLRDMPAGTTADFSEVAVAYWDGTCVAGFYLRDGGRLDEEFEFDENAWENWRDELGAWLAAPHFSERAELKARLARPGPRAAGTRPATVTWLTPASLR
;
A
#
# COMPACT_ATOMS: atom_id res chain seq x y z
N MET A 1 -4.13 24.99 -0.31
CA MET A 1 -5.01 24.90 0.87
C MET A 1 -4.76 23.53 1.45
N PRO A 2 -4.16 23.37 2.65
CA PRO A 2 -3.59 22.09 3.04
C PRO A 2 -4.70 21.15 3.54
N THR A 3 -4.77 19.96 2.93
CA THR A 3 -4.80 18.61 3.55
C THR A 3 -5.60 18.30 4.84
N ASP A 4 -6.46 19.18 5.36
CA ASP A 4 -7.28 18.90 6.56
C ASP A 4 -8.29 17.75 6.35
N GLU A 5 -8.69 17.50 5.11
CA GLU A 5 -9.60 16.40 4.75
C GLU A 5 -8.87 15.04 4.66
N PHE A 6 -7.55 15.05 4.46
CA PHE A 6 -6.80 13.82 4.25
C PHE A 6 -6.79 12.91 5.49
N LYS A 7 -6.51 13.47 6.66
CA LYS A 7 -6.46 12.70 7.92
C LYS A 7 -7.79 12.01 8.23
N PRO A 8 -8.95 12.70 8.25
CA PRO A 8 -10.23 12.04 8.48
C PRO A 8 -10.58 11.06 7.37
N PHE A 9 -10.24 11.35 6.11
CA PHE A 9 -10.41 10.40 5.01
C PHE A 9 -9.59 9.13 5.22
N LYS A 10 -8.28 9.25 5.46
CA LYS A 10 -7.37 8.12 5.68
C LYS A 10 -7.79 7.29 6.90
N ALA A 11 -8.29 7.92 7.96
CA ALA A 11 -8.85 7.21 9.10
C ALA A 11 -10.11 6.40 8.71
N THR A 12 -11.00 6.97 7.92
CA THR A 12 -12.21 6.28 7.42
C THR A 12 -11.82 5.11 6.52
N LEU A 13 -10.91 5.33 5.57
CA LEU A 13 -10.40 4.28 4.68
C LEU A 13 -9.73 3.14 5.45
N ALA A 14 -8.95 3.47 6.49
CA ALA A 14 -8.34 2.48 7.38
C ALA A 14 -9.40 1.66 8.14
N MET A 15 -10.45 2.30 8.64
CA MET A 15 -11.55 1.62 9.32
C MET A 15 -12.27 0.65 8.38
N LEU A 16 -12.55 1.06 7.14
CA LEU A 16 -13.22 0.21 6.17
C LEU A 16 -12.36 -1.00 5.78
N LEU A 17 -11.08 -0.77 5.46
CA LEU A 17 -10.20 -1.83 4.96
C LEU A 17 -9.73 -2.80 6.04
N ARG A 18 -9.52 -2.35 7.29
CA ARG A 18 -9.05 -3.24 8.37
C ARG A 18 -10.07 -4.32 8.75
N ASP A 19 -11.35 -4.05 8.49
CA ASP A 19 -12.46 -4.95 8.81
C ASP A 19 -12.71 -5.97 7.67
N MET A 20 -11.99 -5.83 6.53
CA MET A 20 -12.09 -6.72 5.37
C MET A 20 -11.08 -7.87 5.43
N PRO A 21 -11.34 -9.01 4.73
CA PRO A 21 -10.37 -10.10 4.61
C PRO A 21 -9.03 -9.64 4.02
N ALA A 22 -7.93 -10.22 4.50
CA ALA A 22 -6.59 -9.95 3.96
C ALA A 22 -6.54 -10.25 2.45
N GLY A 23 -6.00 -9.31 1.68
CA GLY A 23 -6.01 -9.34 0.22
C GLY A 23 -7.13 -8.53 -0.43
N THR A 24 -7.96 -7.85 0.36
CA THR A 24 -8.98 -6.93 -0.16
C THR A 24 -8.38 -5.56 -0.50
N THR A 25 -8.77 -5.00 -1.64
CA THR A 25 -8.42 -3.64 -2.06
C THR A 25 -9.66 -2.76 -2.16
N ALA A 26 -9.48 -1.47 -1.85
CA ALA A 26 -10.35 -0.38 -2.25
C ALA A 26 -9.91 0.09 -3.63
N ASP A 27 -10.73 -0.18 -4.65
CA ASP A 27 -10.40 0.14 -6.03
C ASP A 27 -10.85 1.56 -6.36
N PHE A 28 -10.13 2.58 -5.91
CA PHE A 28 -10.58 3.96 -6.12
C PHE A 28 -10.33 4.46 -7.56
N SER A 29 -9.47 3.80 -8.33
CA SER A 29 -9.20 4.15 -9.74
C SER A 29 -8.83 2.92 -10.56
N GLU A 30 -8.76 3.08 -11.88
CA GLU A 30 -8.31 2.02 -12.80
C GLU A 30 -6.79 1.77 -12.75
N VAL A 31 -6.02 2.71 -12.21
CA VAL A 31 -4.55 2.70 -12.22
C VAL A 31 -3.93 2.53 -10.84
N ALA A 32 -4.71 2.63 -9.77
CA ALA A 32 -4.24 2.55 -8.41
C ALA A 32 -5.34 2.08 -7.45
N VAL A 33 -4.91 1.33 -6.44
CA VAL A 33 -5.78 0.74 -5.41
C VAL A 33 -5.19 0.97 -4.02
N ALA A 34 -6.04 1.00 -3.00
CA ALA A 34 -5.62 1.09 -1.60
C ALA A 34 -5.90 -0.23 -0.87
N TYR A 35 -5.11 -0.57 0.13
CA TYR A 35 -5.31 -1.78 0.94
C TYR A 35 -4.81 -1.58 2.37
N TRP A 36 -5.26 -2.48 3.26
CA TRP A 36 -4.76 -2.57 4.64
C TRP A 36 -3.63 -3.59 4.71
N ASP A 37 -2.45 -3.17 5.16
CA ASP A 37 -1.27 -4.05 5.26
C ASP A 37 -1.19 -4.82 6.59
N GLY A 38 -2.12 -4.57 7.51
CA GLY A 38 -2.09 -5.06 8.89
C GLY A 38 -1.87 -3.96 9.93
N THR A 39 -1.29 -2.83 9.53
CA THR A 39 -0.90 -1.71 10.41
C THR A 39 -1.37 -0.35 9.91
N CYS A 40 -1.35 -0.10 8.60
CA CYS A 40 -1.75 1.15 7.98
C CYS A 40 -2.36 0.95 6.58
N VAL A 41 -2.91 2.02 6.03
CA VAL A 41 -3.33 2.06 4.62
C VAL A 41 -2.10 2.31 3.75
N ALA A 42 -1.95 1.46 2.74
CA ALA A 42 -0.96 1.56 1.68
C ALA A 42 -1.67 1.46 0.32
N GLY A 43 -0.93 1.70 -0.76
CA GLY A 43 -1.46 1.59 -2.11
C GLY A 43 -0.59 0.75 -3.04
N PHE A 44 -1.18 0.32 -4.13
CA PHE A 44 -0.46 -0.27 -5.26
C PHE A 44 -0.90 0.43 -6.55
N TYR A 45 0.07 0.71 -7.41
CA TYR A 45 -0.21 0.98 -8.81
C TYR A 45 -0.62 -0.30 -9.53
N LEU A 46 -1.48 -0.15 -10.53
CA LEU A 46 -1.93 -1.21 -11.40
C LEU A 46 -1.26 -1.07 -12.77
N ARG A 47 -0.78 -2.19 -13.29
CA ARG A 47 -0.37 -2.30 -14.71
C ARG A 47 -1.55 -2.74 -15.59
N ASP A 48 -1.29 -2.81 -16.90
CA ASP A 48 -2.22 -3.36 -17.88
C ASP A 48 -2.87 -4.68 -17.42
N GLY A 49 -4.19 -4.74 -17.51
CA GLY A 49 -4.99 -5.87 -17.04
C GLY A 49 -5.19 -5.90 -15.52
N GLY A 50 -4.95 -4.79 -14.81
CA GLY A 50 -5.34 -4.59 -13.42
C GLY A 50 -4.50 -5.36 -12.40
N ARG A 51 -3.27 -5.76 -12.74
CA ARG A 51 -2.37 -6.50 -11.84
C ARG A 51 -1.57 -5.54 -10.97
N LEU A 52 -1.27 -5.95 -9.73
CA LEU A 52 -0.43 -5.17 -8.81
C LEU A 52 1.00 -5.01 -9.34
N ASP A 53 1.49 -3.78 -9.34
CA ASP A 53 2.83 -3.41 -9.79
C ASP A 53 3.69 -2.89 -8.62
N GLU A 54 3.84 -1.56 -8.51
CA GLU A 54 4.64 -0.90 -7.47
C GLU A 54 3.77 -0.50 -6.27
N GLU A 55 4.28 -0.75 -5.07
CA GLU A 55 3.65 -0.34 -3.82
C GLU A 55 4.01 1.12 -3.51
N PHE A 56 3.05 1.89 -3.00
CA PHE A 56 3.29 3.26 -2.57
C PHE A 56 2.70 3.56 -1.19
N GLU A 57 3.27 4.55 -0.53
CA GLU A 57 2.73 5.07 0.72
C GLU A 57 1.48 5.89 0.45
N PHE A 58 0.38 5.57 1.13
CA PHE A 58 -0.85 6.34 1.00
C PHE A 58 -0.74 7.64 1.84
N ASP A 59 -0.04 8.64 1.32
CA ASP A 59 0.28 9.91 1.99
C ASP A 59 -0.49 11.11 1.42
N GLU A 60 -0.15 12.32 1.85
CA GLU A 60 -0.80 13.56 1.39
C GLU A 60 -0.60 13.80 -0.11
N ASN A 61 0.54 13.38 -0.67
CA ASN A 61 0.81 13.50 -2.11
C ASN A 61 -0.07 12.54 -2.91
N ALA A 62 -0.21 11.28 -2.46
CA ALA A 62 -1.16 10.35 -3.05
C ALA A 62 -2.59 10.89 -2.98
N TRP A 63 -2.99 11.46 -1.84
CA TRP A 63 -4.30 12.08 -1.67
C TRP A 63 -4.54 13.23 -2.66
N GLU A 64 -3.59 14.13 -2.83
CA GLU A 64 -3.74 15.26 -3.77
C GLU A 64 -3.91 14.79 -5.22
N ASN A 65 -3.28 13.68 -5.59
CA ASN A 65 -3.36 13.14 -6.95
C ASN A 65 -4.69 12.43 -7.28
N TRP A 66 -5.37 11.85 -6.28
CA TRP A 66 -6.58 11.04 -6.49
C TRP A 66 -7.78 11.51 -5.66
N ARG A 67 -7.79 12.75 -5.20
CA ARG A 67 -8.80 13.25 -4.27
C ARG A 67 -10.22 13.06 -4.81
N ASP A 68 -10.44 13.37 -6.08
CA ASP A 68 -11.77 13.35 -6.69
C ASP A 68 -12.26 11.90 -6.87
N GLU A 69 -11.37 11.00 -7.30
CA GLU A 69 -11.62 9.56 -7.42
C GLU A 69 -11.89 8.92 -6.06
N LEU A 70 -11.12 9.28 -5.03
CA LEU A 70 -11.31 8.82 -3.66
C LEU A 70 -12.62 9.33 -3.07
N GLY A 71 -13.01 10.57 -3.39
CA GLY A 71 -14.31 11.13 -3.02
C GLY A 71 -15.48 10.39 -3.68
N ALA A 72 -15.38 10.12 -4.98
CA ALA A 72 -16.37 9.34 -5.72
C ALA A 72 -16.47 7.90 -5.20
N TRP A 73 -15.32 7.28 -4.93
CA TRP A 73 -15.25 5.95 -4.33
C TRP A 73 -15.89 5.92 -2.94
N LEU A 74 -15.68 6.94 -2.09
CA LEU A 74 -16.28 6.98 -0.77
C LEU A 74 -17.81 7.08 -0.81
N ALA A 75 -18.37 7.73 -1.85
CA ALA A 75 -19.82 7.80 -2.05
C ALA A 75 -20.43 6.46 -2.52
N ALA A 76 -19.64 5.63 -3.21
CA ALA A 76 -20.03 4.30 -3.66
C ALA A 76 -18.86 3.30 -3.51
N PRO A 77 -18.56 2.85 -2.27
CA PRO A 77 -17.39 2.02 -2.01
C PRO A 77 -17.50 0.70 -2.74
N HIS A 78 -16.43 0.34 -3.44
CA HIS A 78 -16.28 -0.97 -4.04
C HIS A 78 -14.93 -1.58 -3.68
N PHE A 79 -14.97 -2.88 -3.45
CA PHE A 79 -13.85 -3.65 -2.97
C PHE A 79 -13.67 -4.90 -3.83
N SER A 80 -12.42 -5.28 -4.06
CA SER A 80 -12.08 -6.51 -4.76
C SER A 80 -11.11 -7.36 -3.94
N GLU A 81 -11.29 -8.67 -3.98
CA GLU A 81 -10.31 -9.61 -3.45
C GLU A 81 -9.24 -9.92 -4.50
N ARG A 82 -7.97 -9.78 -4.12
CA ARG A 82 -6.82 -10.04 -4.98
C ARG A 82 -5.95 -11.13 -4.41
N ALA A 83 -5.95 -12.30 -5.08
CA ALA A 83 -5.13 -13.44 -4.68
C ALA A 83 -3.63 -13.11 -4.63
N GLU A 84 -3.15 -12.26 -5.54
CA GLU A 84 -1.75 -11.78 -5.56
C GLU A 84 -1.40 -10.93 -4.33
N LEU A 85 -2.33 -10.09 -3.86
CA LEU A 85 -2.13 -9.32 -2.63
C LEU A 85 -2.12 -10.24 -1.41
N LYS A 86 -3.08 -11.16 -1.34
CA LYS A 86 -3.16 -12.16 -0.27
C LYS A 86 -1.87 -12.98 -0.15
N ALA A 87 -1.31 -13.41 -1.28
CA ALA A 87 -0.04 -14.15 -1.32
C ALA A 87 1.15 -13.29 -0.87
N ARG A 88 1.16 -11.99 -1.20
CA ARG A 88 2.18 -11.05 -0.70
C ARG A 88 2.09 -10.85 0.81
N LEU A 89 0.89 -10.62 1.34
CA LEU A 89 0.67 -10.41 2.78
C LEU A 89 0.96 -11.66 3.62
N ALA A 90 0.74 -12.85 3.06
CA ALA A 90 1.05 -14.12 3.74
C ALA A 90 2.56 -14.42 3.83
N ARG A 91 3.40 -13.71 3.06
CA ARG A 91 4.85 -13.94 3.07
C ARG A 91 5.49 -13.14 4.21
N PRO A 92 6.14 -13.78 5.19
CA PRO A 92 6.98 -13.06 6.14
C PRO A 92 8.22 -12.52 5.40
N GLY A 93 8.31 -11.20 5.27
CA GLY A 93 9.45 -10.51 4.67
C GLY A 93 9.27 -9.00 4.78
N PRO A 94 10.35 -8.20 4.82
CA PRO A 94 10.23 -6.76 4.96
C PRO A 94 9.42 -6.21 3.78
N ARG A 95 8.37 -5.44 4.12
CA ARG A 95 7.73 -4.52 3.18
C ARG A 95 8.86 -3.73 2.53
N ALA A 96 8.89 -3.63 1.21
CA ALA A 96 9.93 -2.90 0.50
C ALA A 96 9.74 -1.39 0.73
N ALA A 97 9.95 -0.93 1.96
CA ALA A 97 10.16 0.47 2.26
C ALA A 97 11.46 0.87 1.56
N GLY A 98 11.35 1.79 0.61
CA GLY A 98 12.47 2.18 -0.24
C GLY A 98 13.72 2.59 0.55
N THR A 99 14.87 2.05 0.13
CA THR A 99 16.26 2.46 0.43
C THR A 99 16.78 2.19 1.86
N ARG A 100 17.81 1.39 2.15
CA ARG A 100 19.06 0.97 1.46
C ARG A 100 19.42 -0.46 1.93
N PRO A 101 20.20 -1.26 1.18
CA PRO A 101 20.93 -2.36 1.80
C PRO A 101 21.96 -1.76 2.77
N ALA A 102 21.79 -2.02 4.07
CA ALA A 102 22.91 -1.99 4.98
C ALA A 102 23.90 -3.07 4.49
N THR A 103 24.99 -2.64 3.87
CA THR A 103 26.15 -3.48 3.64
C THR A 103 26.66 -3.95 4.99
N VAL A 104 26.16 -5.10 5.46
CA VAL A 104 26.81 -5.86 6.52
C VAL A 104 27.89 -6.67 5.83
N THR A 105 29.07 -6.07 5.70
CA THR A 105 30.27 -6.84 5.37
C THR A 105 30.72 -7.55 6.63
N TRP A 106 30.24 -8.79 6.83
CA TRP A 106 30.96 -9.74 7.66
C TRP A 106 32.18 -10.21 6.88
N LEU A 107 33.36 -9.65 7.19
CA LEU A 107 34.63 -10.25 6.79
C LEU A 107 35.59 -10.23 7.97
N THR A 108 35.54 -11.30 8.76
CA THR A 108 36.77 -11.95 9.23
C THR A 108 36.70 -13.41 8.80
N PRO A 109 37.80 -13.92 8.24
CA PRO A 109 38.53 -14.90 9.03
C PRO A 109 40.03 -14.66 9.04
N ALA A 110 40.63 -15.32 10.03
CA ALA A 110 41.97 -15.18 10.51
C ALA A 110 43.06 -15.76 9.60
N SER A 111 44.29 -15.33 9.90
CA SER A 111 45.54 -16.10 9.82
C SER A 111 46.07 -16.50 8.44
N LEU A 112 47.17 -15.84 8.05
CA LEU A 112 48.30 -16.57 7.45
C LEU A 112 49.64 -15.88 7.79
N ARG A 113 50.33 -16.53 8.74
CA ARG A 113 51.79 -16.58 9.00
C ARG A 113 52.55 -15.33 9.39
#